data_AF-A0A1Y1HS35-F1
#
_entry.id   AF-A0A1Y1HS35-F1
#
_cell.length_a   1.000
_cell.length_b   1.000
_cell.length_c   1.000
_cell.angle_alpha   90.00
_cell.angle_beta   90.00
_cell.angle_gamma   90.00
#
_symmetry.space_group_name_H-M   'P 1'
#
loop_
_entity.id
_entity.type
_entity.pdbx_description
1 polymer ?
#
loop_
_entity_poly.entity_id
_entity_poly.type
_entity_poly.pdbx_seq_one_letter_code
_entity_poly.pdbx_strand_id
1 'polypeptide(L)'
;MASSVALRVSSAGAAFAAQTRSSARPTQASLATPFLGQRVNVPSAKAQKVKAQKAKTHKLAVFAKQVEVPSIESQGNAASSPQAATSTATDRKAGLNDVDKSEFKGKTVFVRSDLNVPLKDGKITDDTRIRASVPTLKYLSEAGARVVVSSHLGRPKDGPEDKFRLTPVAERLSELIGFKVEKANDSIGDEVQKQIKDLKDGGVLLLENVRFYKEEEKNDPEHAKALGKGIDYFVNDAFGTAHRAHASTAGIANYVTRSIAGFLLEKELAYLEGAVKAPKRPFVAIVGGSKVSSKIGVIESLIGSVDKIILGGGMIFTFYKSRGLAVGSSLVEEDKLELAKELTKMAEEKGVELILPTDVVVADKFAEDAENKTVKVEEIPEGWMGLDIGPDSIKAFQSALDGAKTVLWNGPMGVFEYEAFAKGTYGIAHTLKDLTAAGAITIIGGGDSVAAVEKAGLAQYMSHISTGGGASLELLEGKVLPGVAALDNVQVHA
;
A
#
# COMPACT_ATOMS: atom_id res chain seq x y z
N MET A 1 -29.42 51.02 -16.82
CA MET A 1 -29.49 52.15 -15.87
C MET A 1 -29.74 51.57 -14.49
N ALA A 2 -28.89 51.96 -13.53
CA ALA A 2 -28.93 51.51 -12.15
C ALA A 2 -30.18 52.04 -11.43
N SER A 3 -30.71 51.27 -10.48
CA SER A 3 -31.33 51.87 -9.29
C SER A 3 -31.37 50.88 -8.13
N SER A 4 -30.77 51.30 -7.01
CA SER A 4 -30.84 50.72 -5.69
C SER A 4 -32.21 50.91 -5.04
N VAL A 5 -32.65 49.97 -4.20
CA VAL A 5 -33.49 50.28 -3.02
C VAL A 5 -33.15 49.30 -1.89
N ALA A 6 -32.88 49.86 -0.71
CA ALA A 6 -32.73 49.18 0.58
C ALA A 6 -33.93 49.49 1.48
N LEU A 7 -34.40 48.53 2.29
CA LEU A 7 -35.20 48.72 3.53
C LEU A 7 -35.27 47.37 4.27
N ARG A 8 -34.59 47.18 5.41
CA ARG A 8 -35.01 47.38 6.83
C ARG A 8 -36.12 46.45 7.34
N VAL A 9 -35.82 45.62 8.36
CA VAL A 9 -36.66 45.26 9.55
C VAL A 9 -35.71 44.77 10.67
N SER A 10 -35.36 45.61 11.66
CA SER A 10 -35.90 45.79 13.03
C SER A 10 -35.34 44.83 14.11
N SER A 11 -34.68 45.43 15.09
CA SER A 11 -34.24 44.89 16.37
C SER A 11 -35.30 45.09 17.46
N ALA A 12 -35.41 44.13 18.37
CA ALA A 12 -35.89 44.34 19.74
C ALA A 12 -35.30 43.26 20.67
N GLY A 13 -34.39 43.65 21.56
CA GLY A 13 -34.14 42.94 22.84
C GLY A 13 -35.24 43.32 23.85
N ALA A 14 -35.24 42.94 25.12
CA ALA A 14 -34.44 42.10 26.00
C ALA A 14 -35.23 42.03 27.33
N ALA A 15 -35.03 41.00 28.16
CA ALA A 15 -35.01 40.98 29.64
C ALA A 15 -35.54 39.62 30.19
N PHE A 16 -34.79 38.79 30.92
CA PHE A 16 -34.17 38.87 32.27
C PHE A 16 -35.12 38.52 33.45
N ALA A 17 -34.83 37.39 34.13
CA ALA A 17 -34.90 37.10 35.57
C ALA A 17 -34.73 35.56 35.74
N ALA A 18 -33.66 34.97 36.29
CA ALA A 18 -32.96 35.08 37.57
C ALA A 18 -33.71 34.45 38.77
N GLN A 19 -33.18 33.32 39.28
CA GLN A 19 -33.07 32.88 40.71
C GLN A 19 -32.90 31.34 40.79
N THR A 20 -32.20 30.66 41.73
CA THR A 20 -31.03 30.87 42.61
C THR A 20 -30.82 29.54 43.37
N ARG A 21 -29.56 29.09 43.55
CA ARG A 21 -28.96 28.30 44.69
C ARG A 21 -29.56 26.90 45.01
N SER A 22 -28.88 25.88 45.54
CA SER A 22 -27.84 25.80 46.57
C SER A 22 -27.23 24.38 46.71
N SER A 23 -25.92 24.33 47.00
CA SER A 23 -25.13 23.45 47.90
C SER A 23 -25.50 21.96 48.16
N ALA A 24 -24.49 21.06 48.09
CA ALA A 24 -23.70 20.59 49.26
C ALA A 24 -22.97 19.24 49.01
N ARG A 25 -21.71 19.14 49.50
CA ARG A 25 -20.97 17.87 49.77
C ARG A 25 -21.32 17.35 51.18
N PRO A 26 -20.96 16.09 51.51
CA PRO A 26 -19.90 15.81 52.51
C PRO A 26 -19.01 14.59 52.10
N THR A 27 -17.68 14.50 52.29
CA THR A 27 -16.75 14.34 53.45
C THR A 27 -16.68 12.97 54.17
N GLN A 28 -15.42 12.58 54.45
CA GLN A 28 -14.80 11.33 54.94
C GLN A 28 -15.23 10.82 56.35
N ALA A 29 -15.03 9.52 56.65
CA ALA A 29 -14.02 9.01 57.63
C ALA A 29 -14.17 7.51 58.05
N SER A 30 -13.00 6.84 58.13
CA SER A 30 -12.47 5.69 58.93
C SER A 30 -13.33 4.91 59.97
N LEU A 31 -13.20 3.56 60.03
CA LEU A 31 -12.61 2.77 61.17
C LEU A 31 -12.80 1.22 61.07
N ALA A 32 -11.67 0.51 61.25
CA ALA A 32 -11.37 -0.79 61.94
C ALA A 32 -12.18 -2.12 61.78
N THR A 33 -11.38 -3.19 61.56
CA THR A 33 -11.43 -4.69 61.69
C THR A 33 -12.20 -5.37 62.85
N PRO A 34 -12.34 -6.74 63.01
CA PRO A 34 -11.81 -7.91 62.24
C PRO A 34 -12.79 -9.14 62.06
N PHE A 35 -12.24 -10.25 61.51
CA PHE A 35 -12.55 -11.70 61.69
C PHE A 35 -13.20 -12.56 60.57
N LEU A 36 -12.34 -13.49 60.09
CA LEU A 36 -12.52 -14.90 59.72
C LEU A 36 -13.49 -15.35 58.59
N GLY A 37 -12.87 -15.73 57.46
CA GLY A 37 -12.74 -17.14 57.10
C GLY A 37 -13.82 -17.77 56.21
N GLN A 38 -13.55 -17.82 54.90
CA GLN A 38 -13.60 -19.07 54.12
C GLN A 38 -12.95 -18.86 52.74
N ARG A 39 -11.90 -19.64 52.46
CA ARG A 39 -11.23 -19.70 51.16
C ARG A 39 -12.03 -20.58 50.22
N VAL A 40 -12.46 -20.03 49.08
CA VAL A 40 -12.79 -20.82 47.88
C VAL A 40 -11.80 -20.43 46.79
N ASN A 41 -11.05 -21.43 46.33
CA ASN A 41 -9.94 -21.33 45.41
C ASN A 41 -10.48 -21.57 43.99
N VAL A 42 -10.41 -20.58 43.10
CA VAL A 42 -10.74 -20.73 41.67
C VAL A 42 -9.46 -20.44 40.86
N PRO A 43 -8.84 -21.43 40.21
CA PRO A 43 -7.64 -21.20 39.42
C PRO A 43 -7.98 -20.66 38.02
N SER A 44 -7.32 -19.57 37.65
CA SER A 44 -7.35 -18.96 36.32
C SER A 44 -6.67 -19.85 35.28
N ALA A 45 -7.33 -20.07 34.14
CA ALA A 45 -6.82 -20.79 32.98
C ALA A 45 -5.69 -20.03 32.27
N LYS A 46 -4.46 -20.15 32.80
CA LYS A 46 -3.19 -19.92 32.11
C LYS A 46 -2.26 -21.10 32.40
N ALA A 47 -2.66 -22.31 31.99
CA ALA A 47 -1.83 -23.51 32.08
C ALA A 47 -2.36 -24.65 31.19
N GLN A 48 -2.63 -24.41 29.90
CA GLN A 48 -2.84 -25.46 28.91
C GLN A 48 -2.40 -24.96 27.54
N LYS A 49 -1.17 -25.32 27.17
CA LYS A 49 -0.55 -25.40 25.82
C LYS A 49 0.96 -25.10 25.87
N VAL A 50 1.66 -25.76 26.79
CA VAL A 50 3.11 -26.02 26.69
C VAL A 50 3.30 -27.45 27.14
N LYS A 51 3.00 -28.40 26.24
CA LYS A 51 3.35 -29.85 26.31
C LYS A 51 2.77 -30.57 25.08
N ALA A 52 3.23 -30.18 23.90
CA ALA A 52 3.02 -30.92 22.64
C ALA A 52 4.10 -30.53 21.62
N GLN A 53 5.36 -30.49 22.03
CA GLN A 53 6.51 -30.29 21.15
C GLN A 53 7.77 -30.72 21.91
N LYS A 54 8.06 -32.03 21.83
CA LYS A 54 9.32 -32.74 22.16
C LYS A 54 8.97 -34.19 22.55
N ALA A 55 8.68 -35.02 21.54
CA ALA A 55 8.80 -36.48 21.56
C ALA A 55 8.22 -37.04 20.25
N LYS A 56 8.99 -36.95 19.15
CA LYS A 56 8.91 -37.83 17.96
C LYS A 56 10.03 -37.49 16.98
N THR A 57 11.25 -37.48 17.51
CA THR A 57 12.48 -37.71 16.76
C THR A 57 12.94 -39.11 17.18
N HIS A 58 13.27 -39.95 16.19
CA HIS A 58 13.55 -41.41 16.25
C HIS A 58 12.40 -42.33 15.86
N LYS A 59 12.23 -42.51 14.54
CA LYS A 59 12.07 -43.82 13.87
C LYS A 59 11.90 -43.60 12.36
N LEU A 60 12.97 -43.86 11.62
CA LEU A 60 13.08 -44.54 10.31
C LEU A 60 14.30 -43.99 9.55
N ALA A 61 15.47 -44.54 9.90
CA ALA A 61 16.44 -44.91 8.91
C ALA A 61 15.98 -46.23 8.25
N VAL A 62 16.57 -46.57 7.10
CA VAL A 62 16.30 -47.70 6.20
C VAL A 62 15.31 -47.36 5.08
N PHE A 63 15.85 -46.82 3.98
CA PHE A 63 15.73 -47.35 2.61
C PHE A 63 16.54 -46.45 1.67
N ALA A 64 17.86 -46.71 1.62
CA ALA A 64 18.73 -46.22 0.55
C ALA A 64 19.46 -47.44 0.00
N LYS A 65 19.10 -47.85 -1.21
CA LYS A 65 19.89 -48.81 -2.01
C LYS A 65 20.00 -48.28 -3.44
N GLN A 66 21.27 -48.03 -3.79
CA GLN A 66 21.95 -48.39 -5.03
C GLN A 66 21.33 -47.95 -6.36
N VAL A 67 21.98 -46.96 -6.99
CA VAL A 67 22.45 -47.09 -8.38
C VAL A 67 23.88 -46.53 -8.43
N GLU A 68 24.84 -47.39 -8.73
CA GLU A 68 26.23 -47.05 -9.07
C GLU A 68 26.30 -46.53 -10.51
N VAL A 69 27.14 -45.53 -10.75
CA VAL A 69 27.62 -45.17 -12.09
C VAL A 69 29.14 -44.98 -12.00
N PRO A 70 29.95 -45.67 -12.83
CA PRO A 70 31.39 -45.72 -12.65
C PRO A 70 32.10 -44.50 -13.23
N SER A 71 33.18 -44.11 -12.56
CA SER A 71 34.19 -43.14 -12.97
C SER A 71 35.08 -43.69 -14.08
N ILE A 72 35.28 -42.93 -15.17
CA ILE A 72 36.33 -43.15 -16.16
C ILE A 72 37.16 -41.87 -16.28
N GLU A 73 38.47 -42.02 -16.15
CA GLU A 73 39.47 -40.98 -16.38
C GLU A 73 39.78 -40.74 -17.87
N SER A 74 40.26 -39.52 -18.11
CA SER A 74 40.69 -38.80 -19.31
C SER A 74 41.31 -39.58 -20.50
N GLN A 75 40.96 -39.15 -21.72
CA GLN A 75 41.91 -38.76 -22.78
C GLN A 75 41.32 -37.63 -23.64
N GLY A 76 42.13 -36.62 -23.97
CA GLY A 76 41.71 -35.41 -24.68
C GLY A 76 41.75 -35.52 -26.21
N ASN A 77 41.03 -34.62 -26.89
CA ASN A 77 41.54 -33.87 -28.02
C ASN A 77 40.63 -32.68 -28.37
N ALA A 78 41.26 -31.59 -28.80
CA ALA A 78 40.64 -30.30 -29.10
C ALA A 78 39.79 -30.31 -30.39
N ALA A 79 38.62 -29.67 -30.34
CA ALA A 79 38.00 -29.02 -31.50
C ALA A 79 36.97 -27.97 -31.03
N SER A 80 37.04 -26.80 -31.64
CA SER A 80 36.32 -25.55 -31.36
C SER A 80 34.79 -25.66 -31.44
N SER A 81 34.14 -24.99 -30.49
CA SER A 81 32.69 -24.80 -30.32
C SER A 81 32.02 -24.07 -31.49
N PRO A 82 30.70 -24.26 -31.66
CA PRO A 82 29.77 -23.15 -31.74
C PRO A 82 29.02 -23.08 -30.40
N GLN A 83 29.29 -22.02 -29.63
CA GLN A 83 28.48 -21.68 -28.46
C GLN A 83 27.04 -21.47 -28.91
N ALA A 84 26.15 -22.36 -28.47
CA ALA A 84 24.72 -22.08 -28.46
C ALA A 84 24.53 -20.85 -27.57
N ALA A 85 24.10 -19.75 -28.18
CA ALA A 85 23.65 -18.58 -27.45
C ALA A 85 22.46 -18.99 -26.60
N THR A 86 22.67 -19.19 -25.30
CA THR A 86 21.58 -19.23 -24.33
C THR A 86 21.02 -17.82 -24.24
N SER A 87 20.01 -17.54 -25.07
CA SER A 87 19.20 -16.32 -24.92
C SER A 87 18.53 -16.39 -23.55
N THR A 88 18.95 -15.53 -22.63
CA THR A 88 18.29 -15.34 -21.34
C THR A 88 16.96 -14.63 -21.58
N ALA A 89 15.94 -15.39 -21.96
CA ALA A 89 14.57 -14.89 -22.01
C ALA A 89 14.19 -14.41 -20.60
N THR A 90 13.95 -13.12 -20.44
CA THR A 90 13.34 -12.59 -19.22
C THR A 90 11.83 -12.63 -19.38
N ASP A 91 11.19 -13.58 -18.71
CA ASP A 91 9.73 -13.66 -18.66
C ASP A 91 9.16 -12.40 -18.00
N ARG A 92 8.29 -11.67 -18.70
CA ARG A 92 7.43 -10.64 -18.11
C ARG A 92 5.99 -11.12 -18.04
N LYS A 93 5.17 -10.50 -17.19
CA LYS A 93 3.74 -10.81 -17.14
C LYS A 93 3.03 -10.36 -18.41
N ALA A 94 2.11 -11.21 -18.86
CA ALA A 94 1.23 -10.95 -20.00
C ALA A 94 0.28 -9.80 -19.66
N GLY A 95 0.08 -8.94 -20.63
CA GLY A 95 -0.74 -7.75 -20.55
C GLY A 95 -1.84 -7.71 -21.61
N LEU A 96 -2.68 -6.69 -21.55
CA LEU A 96 -3.76 -6.47 -22.53
C LEU A 96 -3.23 -6.27 -23.95
N ASN A 97 -2.04 -5.69 -24.10
CA ASN A 97 -1.40 -5.46 -25.40
C ASN A 97 -0.73 -6.71 -25.98
N ASP A 98 -0.67 -7.81 -25.24
CA ASP A 98 -0.12 -9.10 -25.72
C ASP A 98 -1.18 -10.01 -26.35
N VAL A 99 -2.45 -9.58 -26.33
CA VAL A 99 -3.58 -10.27 -26.91
C VAL A 99 -4.15 -9.38 -28.00
N ASP A 100 -4.41 -9.95 -29.19
CA ASP A 100 -5.00 -9.15 -30.26
C ASP A 100 -6.38 -8.64 -29.82
N LYS A 101 -6.64 -7.36 -30.03
CA LYS A 101 -7.89 -6.71 -29.57
C LYS A 101 -9.14 -7.45 -30.09
N SER A 102 -9.08 -8.06 -31.27
CA SER A 102 -10.20 -8.81 -31.86
C SER A 102 -10.53 -10.10 -31.11
N GLU A 103 -9.61 -10.67 -30.34
CA GLU A 103 -9.84 -11.88 -29.54
C GLU A 103 -10.79 -11.66 -28.37
N PHE A 104 -10.98 -10.41 -27.93
CA PHE A 104 -11.92 -10.07 -26.86
C PHE A 104 -13.37 -10.00 -27.31
N LYS A 105 -13.63 -9.92 -28.62
CA LYS A 105 -14.98 -9.73 -29.15
C LYS A 105 -15.90 -10.91 -28.80
N GLY A 106 -17.00 -10.63 -28.11
CA GLY A 106 -17.96 -11.64 -27.65
C GLY A 106 -17.47 -12.48 -26.47
N LYS A 107 -16.25 -12.26 -25.97
CA LYS A 107 -15.71 -12.96 -24.80
C LYS A 107 -16.18 -12.32 -23.51
N THR A 108 -16.43 -13.14 -22.50
CA THR A 108 -16.71 -12.67 -21.15
C THR A 108 -15.40 -12.48 -20.41
N VAL A 109 -15.10 -11.25 -20.01
CA VAL A 109 -13.83 -10.89 -19.37
C VAL A 109 -14.11 -10.46 -17.93
N PHE A 110 -13.61 -11.22 -16.97
CA PHE A 110 -13.65 -10.85 -15.56
C PHE A 110 -12.49 -9.90 -15.25
N VAL A 111 -12.80 -8.69 -14.81
CA VAL A 111 -11.80 -7.67 -14.46
C VAL A 111 -11.83 -7.44 -12.95
N ARG A 112 -10.74 -7.80 -12.26
CA ARG A 112 -10.56 -7.40 -10.86
C ARG A 112 -10.01 -5.98 -10.81
N SER A 113 -10.83 -5.04 -10.36
CA SER A 113 -10.46 -3.62 -10.18
C SER A 113 -10.30 -3.29 -8.70
N ASP A 114 -9.49 -2.29 -8.35
CA ASP A 114 -9.44 -1.75 -6.97
C ASP A 114 -10.35 -0.53 -6.84
N LEU A 115 -11.64 -0.76 -6.58
CA LEU A 115 -12.65 0.29 -6.40
C LEU A 115 -12.94 0.58 -4.92
N ASN A 116 -12.00 0.27 -4.03
CA ASN A 116 -12.15 0.54 -2.61
C ASN A 116 -11.91 2.03 -2.33
N VAL A 117 -12.96 2.84 -2.41
CA VAL A 117 -12.94 4.29 -2.27
C VAL A 117 -13.46 4.76 -0.90
N PRO A 118 -12.96 5.90 -0.39
CA PRO A 118 -13.49 6.49 0.85
C PRO A 118 -14.90 7.03 0.62
N LEU A 119 -15.84 6.58 1.47
CA LEU A 119 -17.22 7.04 1.51
C LEU A 119 -17.47 7.90 2.74
N LYS A 120 -18.19 9.01 2.55
CA LYS A 120 -18.78 9.82 3.61
C LYS A 120 -20.26 10.00 3.33
N ASP A 121 -21.10 9.56 4.27
CA ASP A 121 -22.57 9.62 4.14
C ASP A 121 -23.08 8.98 2.83
N GLY A 122 -22.49 7.85 2.44
CA GLY A 122 -22.81 7.12 1.20
C GLY A 122 -22.26 7.73 -0.08
N LYS A 123 -21.55 8.86 -0.02
CA LYS A 123 -20.96 9.56 -1.17
C LYS A 123 -19.46 9.33 -1.26
N ILE A 124 -18.96 9.21 -2.48
CA ILE A 124 -17.54 9.08 -2.77
C ILE A 124 -16.85 10.42 -2.52
N THR A 125 -15.79 10.40 -1.73
CA THR A 125 -14.97 11.60 -1.41
C THR A 125 -13.68 11.68 -2.23
N ASP A 126 -13.21 10.55 -2.73
CA ASP A 126 -12.09 10.43 -3.66
C ASP A 126 -12.34 9.25 -4.60
N ASP A 127 -12.42 9.53 -5.90
CA ASP A 127 -12.68 8.59 -6.99
C ASP A 127 -11.43 8.27 -7.83
N THR A 128 -10.22 8.59 -7.33
CA THR A 128 -8.93 8.31 -7.99
C THR A 128 -8.79 6.85 -8.40
N ARG A 129 -9.17 5.93 -7.51
CA ARG A 129 -9.19 4.49 -7.76
C ARG A 129 -10.16 4.07 -8.88
N ILE A 130 -11.31 4.71 -8.97
CA ILE A 130 -12.30 4.43 -10.03
C ILE A 130 -11.75 4.92 -11.38
N ARG A 131 -11.24 6.16 -11.43
CA ARG A 131 -10.59 6.71 -12.64
C ARG A 131 -9.46 5.83 -13.13
N ALA A 132 -8.66 5.27 -12.22
CA ALA A 132 -7.51 4.43 -12.56
C ALA A 132 -7.91 3.13 -13.28
N SER A 133 -9.10 2.57 -13.02
CA SER A 133 -9.60 1.36 -13.70
C SER A 133 -10.31 1.64 -15.02
N VAL A 134 -10.75 2.87 -15.29
CA VAL A 134 -11.50 3.23 -16.51
C VAL A 134 -10.77 2.84 -17.82
N PRO A 135 -9.45 3.08 -17.99
CA PRO A 135 -8.76 2.75 -19.24
C PRO A 135 -8.88 1.27 -19.63
N THR A 136 -8.67 0.36 -18.67
CA THR A 136 -8.78 -1.09 -18.88
C THR A 136 -10.20 -1.49 -19.26
N LEU A 137 -11.19 -1.01 -18.51
CA LEU A 137 -12.59 -1.34 -18.71
C LEU A 137 -13.11 -0.84 -20.07
N LYS A 138 -12.74 0.39 -20.43
CA LYS A 138 -13.11 1.01 -21.69
C LYS A 138 -12.47 0.30 -22.89
N TYR A 139 -11.18 -0.04 -22.79
CA TYR A 139 -10.50 -0.79 -23.85
C TYR A 139 -11.16 -2.12 -24.18
N LEU A 140 -11.50 -2.91 -23.14
CA LEU A 140 -12.18 -4.19 -23.28
C LEU A 140 -13.61 -4.04 -23.83
N SER A 141 -14.36 -3.08 -23.31
CA SER A 141 -15.71 -2.75 -23.80
C SER A 141 -15.69 -2.36 -25.29
N GLU A 142 -14.79 -1.47 -25.70
CA GLU A 142 -14.61 -1.06 -27.10
C GLU A 142 -14.10 -2.19 -28.01
N ALA A 143 -13.41 -3.18 -27.45
CA ALA A 143 -13.04 -4.41 -28.15
C ALA A 143 -14.23 -5.37 -28.37
N GLY A 144 -15.41 -5.06 -27.82
CA GLY A 144 -16.60 -5.89 -27.89
C GLY A 144 -16.65 -7.00 -26.84
N ALA A 145 -15.87 -6.90 -25.75
CA ALA A 145 -15.95 -7.82 -24.63
C ALA A 145 -17.22 -7.60 -23.80
N ARG A 146 -17.69 -8.66 -23.17
CA ARG A 146 -18.69 -8.61 -22.09
C ARG A 146 -17.93 -8.49 -20.77
N VAL A 147 -17.82 -7.28 -20.23
CA VAL A 147 -16.92 -6.96 -19.12
C VAL A 147 -17.62 -7.17 -17.79
N VAL A 148 -17.11 -8.08 -16.97
CA VAL A 148 -17.61 -8.37 -15.61
C VAL A 148 -16.61 -7.81 -14.60
N VAL A 149 -16.94 -6.67 -14.00
CA VAL A 149 -16.08 -5.98 -13.05
C VAL A 149 -16.32 -6.51 -11.65
N SER A 150 -15.25 -6.79 -10.91
CA SER A 150 -15.31 -7.12 -9.49
C SER A 150 -14.45 -6.17 -8.67
N SER A 151 -14.93 -5.87 -7.46
CA SER A 151 -14.14 -5.15 -6.47
C SER A 151 -14.54 -5.53 -5.06
N HIS A 152 -13.71 -5.14 -4.11
CA HIS A 152 -14.07 -5.03 -2.71
C HIS A 152 -14.35 -3.57 -2.33
N LEU A 153 -15.09 -3.38 -1.24
CA LEU A 153 -15.23 -2.09 -0.57
C LEU A 153 -15.18 -2.29 0.94
N GLY A 154 -14.28 -1.59 1.61
CA GLY A 154 -14.10 -1.70 3.06
C GLY A 154 -13.77 -3.12 3.54
N ARG A 155 -14.27 -3.44 4.74
CA ARG A 155 -14.03 -4.70 5.45
C ARG A 155 -15.32 -5.15 6.15
N PRO A 156 -16.31 -5.64 5.40
CA PRO A 156 -17.49 -6.29 5.99
C PRO A 156 -17.05 -7.45 6.90
N LYS A 157 -17.68 -7.60 8.06
CA LYS A 157 -17.30 -8.65 9.04
C LYS A 157 -18.25 -9.85 9.02
N ASP A 158 -19.55 -9.57 8.92
CA ASP A 158 -20.61 -10.55 9.16
C ASP A 158 -21.49 -10.76 7.91
N GLY A 159 -20.95 -10.48 6.72
CA GLY A 159 -21.64 -10.61 5.43
C GLY A 159 -22.06 -9.26 4.82
N PRO A 160 -23.14 -9.21 4.03
CA PRO A 160 -23.61 -7.98 3.39
C PRO A 160 -23.97 -6.88 4.39
N GLU A 161 -23.36 -5.69 4.22
CA GLU A 161 -23.67 -4.47 4.97
C GLU A 161 -23.91 -3.33 3.97
N ASP A 162 -25.00 -2.57 4.13
CA ASP A 162 -25.42 -1.56 3.14
C ASP A 162 -24.36 -0.47 2.89
N LYS A 163 -23.61 -0.06 3.93
CA LYS A 163 -22.52 0.92 3.81
C LYS A 163 -21.33 0.44 2.97
N PHE A 164 -21.25 -0.86 2.68
CA PHE A 164 -20.18 -1.49 1.90
C PHE A 164 -20.68 -2.00 0.53
N ARG A 165 -21.89 -1.62 0.11
CA ARG A 165 -22.39 -1.92 -1.24
C ARG A 165 -21.68 -1.06 -2.28
N LEU A 166 -21.51 -1.62 -3.47
CA LEU A 166 -20.86 -0.96 -4.60
C LEU A 166 -21.81 -0.09 -5.45
N THR A 167 -23.06 0.12 -5.03
CA THR A 167 -24.03 0.98 -5.74
C THR A 167 -23.48 2.37 -6.08
N PRO A 168 -22.95 3.18 -5.14
CA PRO A 168 -22.41 4.50 -5.47
C PRO A 168 -21.19 4.43 -6.41
N VAL A 169 -20.44 3.31 -6.38
CA VAL A 169 -19.31 3.08 -7.27
C VAL A 169 -19.78 2.80 -8.69
N ALA A 170 -20.86 2.04 -8.89
CA ALA A 170 -21.45 1.78 -10.20
C ALA A 170 -21.91 3.07 -10.89
N GLU A 171 -22.57 3.96 -10.13
CA GLU A 171 -23.02 5.27 -10.60
C GLU A 171 -21.84 6.12 -11.07
N ARG A 172 -20.82 6.28 -10.21
CA ARG A 172 -19.63 7.06 -10.55
C ARG A 172 -18.83 6.46 -11.71
N LEU A 173 -18.73 5.13 -11.79
CA LEU A 173 -18.07 4.46 -12.89
C LEU A 173 -18.80 4.69 -14.23
N SER A 174 -20.14 4.69 -14.21
CA SER A 174 -20.96 5.01 -15.38
C SER A 174 -20.70 6.43 -15.90
N GLU A 175 -20.62 7.41 -14.98
CA GLU A 175 -20.30 8.80 -15.34
C GLU A 175 -18.91 8.91 -15.99
N LEU A 176 -17.90 8.25 -15.42
CA LEU A 176 -16.52 8.35 -15.88
C LEU A 176 -16.26 7.61 -17.20
N ILE A 177 -16.92 6.47 -17.42
CA ILE A 177 -16.75 5.69 -18.64
C ILE A 177 -17.58 6.27 -19.82
N GLY A 178 -18.64 7.01 -19.50
CA GLY A 178 -19.52 7.68 -20.47
C GLY A 178 -20.70 6.84 -20.97
N PHE A 179 -20.97 5.69 -20.35
CA PHE A 179 -22.13 4.85 -20.63
C PHE A 179 -22.57 4.07 -19.38
N LYS A 180 -23.78 3.50 -19.42
CA LYS A 180 -24.37 2.80 -18.27
C LYS A 180 -23.58 1.54 -17.92
N VAL A 181 -23.14 1.44 -16.66
CA VAL A 181 -22.65 0.21 -16.05
C VAL A 181 -23.80 -0.45 -15.31
N GLU A 182 -24.15 -1.67 -15.68
CA GLU A 182 -25.14 -2.46 -14.94
C GLU A 182 -24.54 -2.91 -13.60
N LYS A 183 -25.38 -3.12 -12.58
CA LYS A 183 -24.91 -3.56 -11.26
C LYS A 183 -25.69 -4.78 -10.78
N ALA A 184 -24.97 -5.82 -10.37
CA ALA A 184 -25.54 -7.02 -9.78
C ALA A 184 -25.76 -6.83 -8.27
N ASN A 185 -26.77 -7.50 -7.70
CA ASN A 185 -27.02 -7.46 -6.25
C ASN A 185 -26.17 -8.45 -5.44
N ASP A 186 -25.41 -9.28 -6.14
CA ASP A 186 -24.53 -10.30 -5.60
C ASP A 186 -23.27 -10.42 -6.50
N SER A 187 -22.26 -11.17 -6.07
CA SER A 187 -21.05 -11.48 -6.86
C SER A 187 -21.06 -12.86 -7.50
N ILE A 188 -21.94 -13.76 -7.03
CA ILE A 188 -22.11 -15.12 -7.56
C ILE A 188 -23.59 -15.52 -7.54
N GLY A 189 -23.91 -16.72 -8.02
CA GLY A 189 -25.27 -17.28 -8.01
C GLY A 189 -25.99 -17.18 -9.35
N ASP A 190 -27.18 -17.79 -9.42
CA ASP A 190 -27.88 -17.99 -10.69
C ASP A 190 -28.35 -16.68 -11.34
N GLU A 191 -28.76 -15.69 -10.54
CA GLU A 191 -29.16 -14.37 -11.05
C GLU A 191 -27.96 -13.63 -11.67
N VAL A 192 -26.79 -13.67 -11.02
CA VAL A 192 -25.55 -13.09 -11.59
C VAL A 192 -25.18 -13.80 -12.89
N GLN A 193 -25.29 -15.12 -12.94
CA GLN A 193 -25.01 -15.90 -14.14
C GLN A 193 -25.97 -15.58 -15.28
N LYS A 194 -27.23 -15.31 -14.98
CA LYS A 194 -28.21 -14.83 -15.97
C LYS A 194 -27.83 -13.44 -16.47
N GLN A 195 -27.50 -12.50 -15.59
CA GLN A 195 -27.06 -11.15 -15.96
C GLN A 195 -25.81 -11.16 -16.84
N ILE A 196 -24.83 -12.02 -16.56
CA ILE A 196 -23.63 -12.18 -17.39
C ILE A 196 -23.99 -12.73 -18.78
N LYS A 197 -24.90 -13.69 -18.87
CA LYS A 197 -25.35 -14.26 -20.16
C LYS A 197 -26.12 -13.25 -21.01
N ASP A 198 -26.93 -12.43 -20.37
CA ASP A 198 -27.76 -11.41 -21.02
C ASP A 198 -26.96 -10.12 -21.34
N LEU A 199 -25.71 -10.01 -20.84
CA LEU A 199 -24.83 -8.88 -21.11
C LEU A 199 -24.48 -8.85 -22.61
N LYS A 200 -24.76 -7.71 -23.24
CA LYS A 200 -24.43 -7.49 -24.67
C LYS A 200 -22.93 -7.28 -24.83
N ASP A 201 -22.41 -7.58 -26.02
CA ASP A 201 -21.04 -7.26 -26.41
C ASP A 201 -20.77 -5.75 -26.19
N GLY A 202 -19.64 -5.45 -25.55
CA GLY A 202 -19.27 -4.12 -25.10
C GLY A 202 -19.94 -3.66 -23.79
N GLY A 203 -20.90 -4.43 -23.27
CA GLY A 203 -21.56 -4.16 -22.00
C GLY A 203 -20.63 -4.35 -20.80
N VAL A 204 -20.92 -3.61 -19.72
CA VAL A 204 -20.16 -3.68 -18.46
C VAL A 204 -21.14 -3.96 -17.31
N LEU A 205 -20.82 -4.99 -16.51
CA LEU A 205 -21.55 -5.39 -15.31
C LEU A 205 -20.62 -5.32 -14.10
N LEU A 206 -20.95 -4.48 -13.10
CA LEU A 206 -20.29 -4.47 -11.80
C LEU A 206 -20.96 -5.45 -10.85
N LEU A 207 -20.20 -6.44 -10.38
CA LEU A 207 -20.61 -7.36 -9.33
C LEU A 207 -20.74 -6.64 -7.97
N GLU A 208 -21.51 -7.21 -7.05
CA GLU A 208 -21.50 -6.72 -5.66
C GLU A 208 -20.15 -7.01 -4.97
N ASN A 209 -19.92 -6.34 -3.84
CA ASN A 209 -18.71 -6.46 -3.03
C ASN A 209 -18.32 -7.92 -2.74
N VAL A 210 -17.20 -8.37 -3.31
CA VAL A 210 -16.72 -9.76 -3.19
C VAL A 210 -16.44 -10.16 -1.74
N ARG A 211 -16.15 -9.21 -0.85
CA ARG A 211 -15.92 -9.49 0.58
C ARG A 211 -17.19 -9.73 1.38
N PHE A 212 -18.38 -9.66 0.78
CA PHE A 212 -19.59 -10.17 1.42
C PHE A 212 -19.55 -11.70 1.60
N TYR A 213 -18.66 -12.39 0.89
CA TYR A 213 -18.32 -13.78 1.11
C TYR A 213 -17.02 -13.88 1.93
N LYS A 214 -17.07 -14.57 3.07
CA LYS A 214 -15.88 -14.84 3.91
C LYS A 214 -14.86 -15.75 3.19
N GLU A 215 -15.34 -16.47 2.19
CA GLU A 215 -14.61 -17.38 1.32
C GLU A 215 -13.60 -16.63 0.43
N GLU A 216 -13.89 -15.37 0.07
CA GLU A 216 -13.02 -14.51 -0.75
C GLU A 216 -11.61 -14.38 -0.14
N GLU A 217 -11.52 -13.99 1.13
CA GLU A 217 -10.23 -13.76 1.79
C GLU A 217 -9.47 -15.06 2.11
N LYS A 218 -10.17 -16.19 2.05
CA LYS A 218 -9.59 -17.53 2.27
C LYS A 218 -9.09 -18.17 0.98
N ASN A 219 -9.31 -17.51 -0.16
CA ASN A 219 -9.05 -18.09 -1.48
C ASN A 219 -9.74 -19.45 -1.66
N ASP A 220 -11.00 -19.54 -1.21
CA ASP A 220 -11.73 -20.80 -1.27
C ASP A 220 -11.89 -21.28 -2.73
N PRO A 221 -11.50 -22.53 -3.07
CA PRO A 221 -11.56 -23.02 -4.44
C PRO A 221 -12.97 -23.04 -5.04
N GLU A 222 -13.99 -23.37 -4.26
CA GLU A 222 -15.37 -23.41 -4.78
C GLU A 222 -15.90 -22.00 -5.01
N HIS A 223 -15.53 -21.04 -4.16
CA HIS A 223 -15.85 -19.63 -4.40
C HIS A 223 -15.13 -19.07 -5.63
N ALA A 224 -13.83 -19.34 -5.78
CA ALA A 224 -13.06 -18.95 -6.97
C ALA A 224 -13.62 -19.56 -8.26
N LYS A 225 -14.03 -20.83 -8.22
CA LYS A 225 -14.69 -21.51 -9.34
C LYS A 225 -16.06 -20.89 -9.65
N ALA A 226 -16.83 -20.49 -8.64
CA ALA A 226 -18.10 -19.80 -8.83
C ALA A 226 -17.91 -18.44 -9.51
N LEU A 227 -16.86 -17.68 -9.17
CA LEU A 227 -16.50 -16.42 -9.83
C LEU A 227 -16.06 -16.64 -11.29
N GLY A 228 -15.31 -17.72 -11.57
CA GLY A 228 -14.86 -18.08 -12.92
C GLY A 228 -15.93 -18.70 -13.83
N LYS A 229 -17.13 -19.01 -13.32
CA LYS A 229 -18.18 -19.68 -14.09
C LYS A 229 -18.66 -18.80 -15.25
N GLY A 230 -18.44 -19.26 -16.48
CA GLY A 230 -18.84 -18.55 -17.69
C GLY A 230 -17.90 -17.41 -18.10
N ILE A 231 -16.70 -17.35 -17.50
CA ILE A 231 -15.65 -16.37 -17.78
C ILE A 231 -14.61 -16.98 -18.74
N ASP A 232 -14.27 -16.27 -19.81
CA ASP A 232 -13.23 -16.69 -20.75
C ASP A 232 -11.84 -16.22 -20.30
N TYR A 233 -11.74 -14.95 -19.89
CA TYR A 233 -10.49 -14.26 -19.53
C TYR A 233 -10.58 -13.67 -18.12
N PHE A 234 -9.47 -13.75 -17.38
CA PHE A 234 -9.24 -12.97 -16.17
C PHE A 234 -8.24 -11.84 -16.46
N VAL A 235 -8.64 -10.62 -16.13
CA VAL A 235 -7.77 -9.44 -16.14
C VAL A 235 -7.63 -8.94 -14.71
N ASN A 236 -6.41 -8.99 -14.17
CA ASN A 236 -6.12 -8.39 -12.87
C ASN A 236 -5.64 -6.96 -13.07
N ASP A 237 -6.46 -6.00 -12.68
CA ASP A 237 -6.14 -4.56 -12.73
C ASP A 237 -6.12 -3.94 -11.32
N ALA A 238 -6.04 -4.77 -10.27
CA ALA A 238 -6.15 -4.36 -8.88
C ALA A 238 -4.82 -4.55 -8.12
N PHE A 239 -3.79 -3.82 -8.53
CA PHE A 239 -2.44 -3.92 -7.96
C PHE A 239 -2.43 -3.80 -6.42
N GLY A 240 -3.22 -2.88 -5.86
CA GLY A 240 -3.33 -2.70 -4.39
C GLY A 240 -3.82 -3.92 -3.62
N THR A 241 -4.45 -4.89 -4.29
CA THR A 241 -4.87 -6.16 -3.71
C THR A 241 -4.05 -7.36 -4.16
N ALA A 242 -3.08 -7.17 -5.07
CA ALA A 242 -2.32 -8.27 -5.66
C ALA A 242 -1.35 -8.95 -4.67
N HIS A 243 -0.99 -8.29 -3.57
CA HIS A 243 -0.22 -8.89 -2.46
C HIS A 243 -1.01 -9.94 -1.67
N ARG A 244 -2.32 -10.10 -1.94
CA ARG A 244 -3.17 -11.07 -1.26
C ARG A 244 -3.58 -12.19 -2.20
N ALA A 245 -3.44 -13.42 -1.73
CA ALA A 245 -4.03 -14.59 -2.37
C ALA A 245 -5.50 -14.68 -1.97
N HIS A 246 -6.39 -13.98 -2.67
CA HIS A 246 -7.84 -14.09 -2.50
C HIS A 246 -8.45 -14.77 -3.73
N ALA A 247 -9.71 -15.21 -3.62
CA ALA A 247 -10.40 -15.89 -4.71
C ALA A 247 -10.51 -15.00 -5.95
N SER A 248 -10.91 -13.74 -5.81
CA SER A 248 -11.05 -12.79 -6.90
C SER A 248 -9.74 -12.20 -7.45
N THR A 249 -8.61 -12.38 -6.73
CA THR A 249 -7.30 -11.80 -7.11
C THR A 249 -6.33 -12.84 -7.65
N ALA A 250 -6.40 -14.09 -7.20
CA ALA A 250 -5.48 -15.16 -7.56
C ALA A 250 -6.21 -16.49 -7.84
N GLY A 251 -7.22 -16.85 -7.03
CA GLY A 251 -7.90 -18.15 -7.15
C GLY A 251 -8.61 -18.35 -8.48
N ILE A 252 -9.30 -17.32 -8.98
CA ILE A 252 -10.05 -17.33 -10.24
C ILE A 252 -9.18 -17.68 -11.45
N ALA A 253 -7.88 -17.35 -11.42
CA ALA A 253 -6.95 -17.64 -12.51
C ALA A 253 -6.87 -19.14 -12.85
N ASN A 254 -7.17 -20.02 -11.89
CA ASN A 254 -7.19 -21.47 -12.10
C ASN A 254 -8.42 -21.98 -12.88
N TYR A 255 -9.40 -21.12 -13.14
CA TYR A 255 -10.70 -21.50 -13.72
C TYR A 255 -11.05 -20.76 -15.00
N VAL A 256 -10.08 -20.06 -15.60
CA VAL A 256 -10.23 -19.31 -16.85
C VAL A 256 -9.18 -19.75 -17.87
N THR A 257 -9.34 -19.32 -19.12
CA THR A 257 -8.41 -19.74 -20.20
C THR A 257 -7.11 -18.95 -20.18
N ARG A 258 -7.20 -17.64 -19.89
CA ARG A 258 -6.04 -16.74 -19.79
C ARG A 258 -6.17 -15.78 -18.62
N SER A 259 -5.04 -15.46 -18.02
CA SER A 259 -4.90 -14.59 -16.85
C SER A 259 -3.86 -13.52 -17.16
N ILE A 260 -4.28 -12.28 -17.36
CA ILE A 260 -3.40 -11.18 -17.81
C ILE A 260 -3.52 -9.95 -16.92
N ALA A 261 -2.52 -9.07 -16.98
CA ALA A 261 -2.54 -7.78 -16.32
C ALA A 261 -3.44 -6.79 -17.07
N GLY A 262 -4.16 -5.93 -16.34
CA GLY A 262 -4.74 -4.72 -16.89
C GLY A 262 -3.73 -3.56 -16.94
N PHE A 263 -4.09 -2.44 -17.55
CA PHE A 263 -3.16 -1.32 -17.76
C PHE A 263 -2.68 -0.68 -16.46
N LEU A 264 -3.50 -0.63 -15.41
CA LEU A 264 -3.07 -0.08 -14.12
C LEU A 264 -2.02 -1.00 -13.49
N LEU A 265 -2.28 -2.31 -13.47
CA LEU A 265 -1.34 -3.27 -12.89
C LEU A 265 -0.03 -3.33 -13.69
N GLU A 266 -0.10 -3.33 -15.03
CA GLU A 266 1.09 -3.24 -15.89
C GLU A 266 1.92 -2.00 -15.58
N LYS A 267 1.28 -0.83 -15.47
CA LYS A 267 1.94 0.42 -15.15
C LYS A 267 2.64 0.35 -13.79
N GLU A 268 1.96 -0.18 -12.77
CA GLU A 268 2.53 -0.34 -11.43
C GLU A 268 3.78 -1.23 -11.44
N LEU A 269 3.73 -2.37 -12.13
CA LEU A 269 4.89 -3.25 -12.29
C LEU A 269 6.03 -2.58 -13.05
N ALA A 270 5.72 -1.89 -14.15
CA ALA A 270 6.73 -1.21 -14.98
C ALA A 270 7.49 -0.13 -14.20
N TYR A 271 6.80 0.67 -13.37
CA TYR A 271 7.46 1.68 -12.55
C TYR A 271 8.20 1.08 -11.35
N LEU A 272 7.56 0.20 -10.58
CA LEU A 272 8.13 -0.28 -9.31
C LEU A 272 9.20 -1.35 -9.52
N GLU A 273 8.93 -2.38 -10.32
CA GLU A 273 9.97 -3.37 -10.62
C GLU A 273 11.07 -2.77 -11.47
N GLY A 274 10.72 -1.91 -12.44
CA GLY A 274 11.70 -1.22 -13.29
C GLY A 274 12.66 -0.36 -12.48
N ALA A 275 12.16 0.39 -11.48
CA ALA A 275 12.99 1.20 -10.60
C ALA A 275 13.94 0.38 -9.73
N VAL A 276 13.58 -0.85 -9.35
CA VAL A 276 14.45 -1.68 -8.50
C VAL A 276 15.42 -2.53 -9.34
N LYS A 277 14.94 -3.14 -10.44
CA LYS A 277 15.73 -4.08 -11.27
C LYS A 277 16.68 -3.37 -12.22
N ALA A 278 16.29 -2.23 -12.79
CA ALA A 278 17.10 -1.51 -13.78
C ALA A 278 16.87 0.02 -13.71
N PRO A 279 17.17 0.66 -12.56
CA PRO A 279 16.98 2.10 -12.41
C PRO A 279 17.88 2.92 -13.34
N LYS A 280 17.39 4.09 -13.75
CA LYS A 280 18.25 5.14 -14.28
C LYS A 280 18.98 5.80 -13.11
N ARG A 281 20.31 5.84 -13.15
CA ARG A 281 21.16 6.37 -12.06
C ARG A 281 21.56 7.84 -12.29
N PRO A 282 21.73 8.66 -11.22
CA PRO A 282 21.61 8.27 -9.81
C PRO A 282 20.17 7.94 -9.38
N PHE A 283 20.01 6.83 -8.66
CA PHE A 283 18.76 6.39 -8.05
C PHE A 283 18.79 6.70 -6.56
N VAL A 284 17.90 7.59 -6.13
CA VAL A 284 17.78 7.99 -4.73
C VAL A 284 16.47 7.47 -4.16
N ALA A 285 16.52 6.81 -3.01
CA ALA A 285 15.32 6.49 -2.24
C ALA A 285 15.14 7.48 -1.09
N ILE A 286 13.91 7.90 -0.86
CA ILE A 286 13.50 8.70 0.30
C ILE A 286 12.54 7.82 1.12
N VAL A 287 12.91 7.48 2.34
CA VAL A 287 12.11 6.64 3.22
C VAL A 287 11.79 7.40 4.50
N GLY A 288 10.50 7.56 4.78
CA GLY A 288 10.01 8.25 5.97
C GLY A 288 8.91 7.50 6.70
N GLY A 289 8.13 8.24 7.48
CA GLY A 289 7.09 7.71 8.36
C GLY A 289 7.56 7.52 9.81
N SER A 290 6.69 6.95 10.64
CA SER A 290 6.85 6.98 12.09
C SER A 290 7.69 5.84 12.66
N LYS A 291 7.73 4.66 12.02
CA LYS A 291 8.34 3.45 12.60
C LYS A 291 9.31 2.76 11.64
N VAL A 292 10.51 2.47 12.15
CA VAL A 292 11.52 1.65 11.47
C VAL A 292 10.97 0.27 11.16
N SER A 293 10.26 -0.36 12.12
CA SER A 293 9.72 -1.72 11.97
C SER A 293 8.82 -1.91 10.75
N SER A 294 8.14 -0.85 10.31
CA SER A 294 7.27 -0.87 9.14
C SER A 294 8.01 -0.71 7.80
N LYS A 295 9.31 -0.38 7.83
CA LYS A 295 10.13 -0.03 6.67
C LYS A 295 11.40 -0.88 6.53
N ILE A 296 11.65 -1.82 7.45
CA ILE A 296 12.88 -2.64 7.48
C ILE A 296 13.12 -3.29 6.11
N GLY A 297 12.18 -4.12 5.64
CA GLY A 297 12.38 -4.87 4.40
C GLY A 297 12.55 -3.96 3.18
N VAL A 298 11.86 -2.80 3.17
CA VAL A 298 12.01 -1.81 2.10
C VAL A 298 13.40 -1.22 2.11
N ILE A 299 13.92 -0.82 3.27
CA ILE A 299 15.28 -0.26 3.39
C ILE A 299 16.32 -1.33 3.00
N GLU A 300 16.22 -2.54 3.53
CA GLU A 300 17.15 -3.64 3.21
C GLU A 300 17.21 -3.95 1.71
N SER A 301 16.05 -4.01 1.06
CA SER A 301 15.95 -4.20 -0.39
C SER A 301 16.54 -3.03 -1.17
N LEU A 302 16.20 -1.80 -0.78
CA LEU A 302 16.67 -0.59 -1.47
C LEU A 302 18.18 -0.37 -1.32
N ILE A 303 18.79 -0.73 -0.19
CA ILE A 303 20.26 -0.69 -0.04
C ILE A 303 20.94 -1.57 -1.12
N GLY A 304 20.27 -2.60 -1.65
CA GLY A 304 20.80 -3.40 -2.75
C GLY A 304 20.74 -2.75 -4.14
N SER A 305 20.00 -1.65 -4.32
CA SER A 305 19.68 -1.10 -5.65
C SER A 305 19.93 0.39 -5.82
N VAL A 306 19.90 1.19 -4.76
CA VAL A 306 20.03 2.66 -4.81
C VAL A 306 21.48 3.14 -4.73
N ASP A 307 21.73 4.39 -5.13
CA ASP A 307 22.99 5.09 -4.89
C ASP A 307 22.98 5.84 -3.55
N LYS A 308 21.81 6.36 -3.16
CA LYS A 308 21.60 7.11 -1.91
C LYS A 308 20.27 6.75 -1.26
N ILE A 309 20.23 6.76 0.07
CA ILE A 309 19.00 6.68 0.86
C ILE A 309 18.92 7.88 1.77
N ILE A 310 17.82 8.63 1.65
CA ILE A 310 17.45 9.72 2.54
C ILE A 310 16.41 9.20 3.52
N LEU A 311 16.68 9.33 4.82
CA LEU A 311 15.74 8.94 5.87
C LEU A 311 15.09 10.17 6.51
N GLY A 312 13.77 10.12 6.75
CA GLY A 312 13.00 11.18 7.40
C GLY A 312 11.90 10.64 8.31
N GLY A 313 11.02 11.51 8.80
CA GLY A 313 9.92 11.13 9.69
C GLY A 313 10.37 10.73 11.09
N GLY A 314 9.45 10.20 11.90
CA GLY A 314 9.73 9.79 13.29
C GLY A 314 10.75 8.64 13.41
N MET A 315 10.93 7.85 12.35
CA MET A 315 11.84 6.70 12.41
C MET A 315 13.32 7.08 12.57
N ILE A 316 13.72 8.32 12.21
CA ILE A 316 15.10 8.80 12.34
C ILE A 316 15.58 8.81 13.79
N PHE A 317 14.68 8.98 14.76
CA PHE A 317 15.06 9.07 16.17
C PHE A 317 15.56 7.74 16.72
N THR A 318 15.12 6.61 16.16
CA THR A 318 15.70 5.28 16.44
C THR A 318 17.14 5.19 15.95
N PHE A 319 17.46 5.78 14.78
CA PHE A 319 18.84 5.84 14.26
C PHE A 319 19.73 6.78 15.10
N TYR A 320 19.22 7.91 15.56
CA TYR A 320 19.99 8.80 16.44
C TYR A 320 20.20 8.19 17.83
N LYS A 321 19.16 7.58 18.41
CA LYS A 321 19.26 6.89 19.70
C LYS A 321 20.26 5.74 19.64
N SER A 322 20.32 5.00 18.53
CA SER A 322 21.30 3.92 18.37
C SER A 322 22.76 4.41 18.29
N ARG A 323 22.97 5.69 17.94
CA ARG A 323 24.26 6.40 17.96
C ARG A 323 24.56 7.07 19.31
N GLY A 324 23.68 6.92 20.31
CA GLY A 324 23.85 7.48 21.65
C GLY A 324 23.39 8.94 21.80
N LEU A 325 22.69 9.50 20.82
CA LEU A 325 22.16 10.86 20.93
C LEU A 325 20.90 10.92 21.82
N ALA A 326 20.74 12.04 22.51
CA ALA A 326 19.51 12.37 23.22
C ALA A 326 18.44 12.81 22.20
N VAL A 327 17.24 12.23 22.31
CA VAL A 327 16.13 12.50 21.37
C VAL A 327 14.88 13.01 22.07
N GLY A 328 15.00 13.44 23.34
CA GLY A 328 13.89 13.89 24.17
C GLY A 328 12.76 12.86 24.23
N SER A 329 11.54 13.32 23.97
CA SER A 329 10.31 12.50 23.92
C SER A 329 9.94 12.06 22.50
N SER A 330 10.88 12.12 21.55
CA SER A 330 10.64 11.67 20.17
C SER A 330 10.39 10.17 20.09
N LEU A 331 9.71 9.73 19.04
CA LEU A 331 9.32 8.33 18.85
C LEU A 331 10.54 7.43 18.61
N VAL A 332 10.78 6.46 19.48
CA VAL A 332 11.87 5.48 19.37
C VAL A 332 11.34 4.06 19.49
N GLU A 333 11.85 3.16 18.65
CA GLU A 333 11.65 1.72 18.79
C GLU A 333 12.89 1.09 19.47
N GLU A 334 12.85 1.01 20.81
CA GLU A 334 13.98 0.54 21.63
C GLU A 334 14.46 -0.88 21.24
N ASP A 335 13.53 -1.75 20.81
CA ASP A 335 13.84 -3.11 20.34
C ASP A 335 14.43 -3.16 18.92
N LYS A 336 14.63 -2.01 18.27
CA LYS A 336 15.15 -1.87 16.89
C LYS A 336 16.44 -1.05 16.81
N LEU A 337 17.05 -0.69 17.93
CA LEU A 337 18.31 0.08 17.93
C LEU A 337 19.47 -0.68 17.26
N GLU A 338 19.62 -1.98 17.56
CA GLU A 338 20.67 -2.80 16.94
C GLU A 338 20.43 -2.94 15.43
N LEU A 339 19.18 -3.12 15.02
CA LEU A 339 18.83 -3.17 13.61
C LEU A 339 19.18 -1.85 12.88
N ALA A 340 18.92 -0.69 13.50
CA ALA A 340 19.31 0.59 12.90
C ALA A 340 20.83 0.71 12.67
N LYS A 341 21.64 0.13 13.57
CA LYS A 341 23.10 0.05 13.39
C LYS A 341 23.46 -0.91 12.26
N GLU A 342 22.82 -2.08 12.20
CA GLU A 342 23.03 -3.06 11.12
C GLU A 342 22.70 -2.49 9.75
N LEU A 343 21.58 -1.76 9.61
CA LEU A 343 21.20 -1.10 8.36
C LEU A 343 22.20 -0.01 7.95
N THR A 344 22.70 0.77 8.92
CA THR A 344 23.74 1.78 8.65
C THR A 344 25.01 1.12 8.13
N LYS A 345 25.47 0.06 8.81
CA LYS A 345 26.64 -0.72 8.39
C LYS A 345 26.45 -1.36 7.03
N MET A 346 25.27 -1.92 6.75
CA MET A 346 24.96 -2.53 5.45
C MET A 346 25.04 -1.50 4.31
N ALA A 347 24.55 -0.28 4.54
CA ALA A 347 24.66 0.80 3.56
C ALA A 347 26.13 1.16 3.29
N GLU A 348 26.94 1.30 4.34
CA GLU A 348 28.39 1.56 4.23
C GLU A 348 29.12 0.45 3.46
N GLU A 349 28.86 -0.82 3.79
CA GLU A 349 29.48 -1.98 3.14
C GLU A 349 29.13 -2.08 1.64
N LYS A 350 27.95 -1.60 1.25
CA LYS A 350 27.49 -1.57 -0.14
C LYS A 350 27.79 -0.26 -0.87
N GLY A 351 28.45 0.69 -0.21
CA GLY A 351 28.77 2.00 -0.80
C GLY A 351 27.55 2.88 -1.05
N VAL A 352 26.44 2.65 -0.33
CA VAL A 352 25.22 3.45 -0.41
C VAL A 352 25.33 4.61 0.59
N GLU A 353 25.13 5.83 0.11
CA GLU A 353 25.12 7.01 0.98
C GLU A 353 23.82 7.06 1.79
N LEU A 354 23.89 6.78 3.10
CA LEU A 354 22.76 6.90 4.02
C LEU A 354 22.74 8.29 4.66
N ILE A 355 21.75 9.10 4.29
CA ILE A 355 21.62 10.50 4.66
C ILE A 355 20.49 10.68 5.68
N LEU A 356 20.84 11.23 6.84
CA LEU A 356 19.92 11.59 7.92
C LEU A 356 19.85 13.11 8.08
N PRO A 357 18.76 13.65 8.68
CA PRO A 357 18.67 15.07 9.01
C PRO A 357 19.84 15.55 9.90
N THR A 358 20.09 16.86 9.89
CA THR A 358 21.05 17.53 10.78
C THR A 358 20.36 18.47 11.78
N ASP A 359 19.14 18.89 11.46
CA ASP A 359 18.25 19.69 12.28
C ASP A 359 16.81 19.19 12.16
N VAL A 360 16.02 19.46 13.19
CA VAL A 360 14.61 19.02 13.31
C VAL A 360 13.76 20.14 13.88
N VAL A 361 12.48 20.15 13.50
CA VAL A 361 11.45 20.94 14.18
C VAL A 361 10.92 20.13 15.33
N VAL A 362 11.14 20.61 16.55
CA VAL A 362 10.66 19.99 17.79
C VAL A 362 9.45 20.73 18.34
N ALA A 363 8.58 20.01 19.05
CA ALA A 363 7.42 20.55 19.74
C ALA A 363 7.33 20.07 21.19
N ASP A 364 6.64 20.84 22.03
CA ASP A 364 6.38 20.51 23.44
C ASP A 364 5.28 19.44 23.62
N LYS A 365 4.38 19.32 22.63
CA LYS A 365 3.30 18.32 22.58
C LYS A 365 2.97 17.89 21.15
N PHE A 366 2.31 16.74 21.00
CA PHE A 366 1.78 16.26 19.72
C PHE A 366 0.42 16.90 19.44
N ALA A 367 0.41 18.15 18.98
CA ALA A 367 -0.83 18.87 18.65
C ALA A 367 -0.58 19.93 17.56
N GLU A 368 -1.65 20.35 16.89
CA GLU A 368 -1.60 21.41 15.87
C GLU A 368 -1.21 22.77 16.46
N ASP A 369 -1.56 23.03 17.71
CA ASP A 369 -1.30 24.27 18.45
C ASP A 369 -0.03 24.22 19.33
N ALA A 370 0.86 23.26 19.08
CA ALA A 370 2.07 23.07 19.88
C ALA A 370 3.08 24.20 19.70
N GLU A 371 3.76 24.58 20.79
CA GLU A 371 4.92 25.45 20.70
C GLU A 371 6.03 24.68 19.99
N ASN A 372 6.65 25.30 18.99
CA ASN A 372 7.68 24.65 18.19
C ASN A 372 8.91 25.53 17.97
N LYS A 373 10.04 24.87 17.78
CA LYS A 373 11.32 25.49 17.43
C LYS A 373 12.20 24.53 16.63
N THR A 374 13.14 25.08 15.88
CA THR A 374 14.17 24.29 15.19
C THR A 374 15.38 24.14 16.09
N VAL A 375 15.90 22.91 16.17
CA VAL A 375 17.14 22.59 16.90
C VAL A 375 17.99 21.63 16.07
N LYS A 376 19.30 21.59 16.35
CA LYS A 376 20.16 20.51 15.84
C LYS A 376 19.76 19.18 16.45
N VAL A 377 20.05 18.07 15.77
CA VAL A 377 19.70 16.72 16.25
C VAL A 377 20.44 16.35 17.55
N GLU A 378 21.57 16.98 17.85
CA GLU A 378 22.32 16.81 19.10
C GLU A 378 21.75 17.64 20.27
N GLU A 379 20.82 18.57 20.00
CA GLU A 379 20.34 19.58 20.94
C GLU A 379 18.83 19.45 21.23
N ILE A 380 18.25 18.28 21.01
CA ILE A 380 16.82 18.02 21.28
C ILE A 380 16.56 18.09 22.79
N PRO A 381 15.74 19.05 23.28
CA PRO A 381 15.49 19.20 24.70
C PRO A 381 14.69 18.02 25.30
N GLU A 382 14.94 17.73 26.57
CA GLU A 382 14.11 16.77 27.32
C GLU A 382 12.64 17.23 27.35
N GLY A 383 11.71 16.29 27.17
CA GLY A 383 10.27 16.56 27.09
C GLY A 383 9.78 17.06 25.73
N TRP A 384 10.67 17.48 24.83
CA TRP A 384 10.31 17.88 23.47
C TRP A 384 10.45 16.71 22.49
N MET A 385 9.66 16.72 21.42
CA MET A 385 9.66 15.67 20.39
C MET A 385 9.83 16.26 19.00
N GLY A 386 10.65 15.63 18.16
CA GLY A 386 10.81 16.02 16.77
C GLY A 386 9.65 15.56 15.91
N LEU A 387 9.04 16.48 15.17
CA LEU A 387 7.83 16.25 14.38
C LEU A 387 7.99 16.58 12.89
N ASP A 388 9.09 17.23 12.48
CA ASP A 388 9.46 17.46 11.08
C ASP A 388 10.98 17.65 10.95
N ILE A 389 11.49 17.55 9.72
CA ILE A 389 12.89 17.90 9.42
C ILE A 389 13.06 19.43 9.40
N GLY A 390 14.23 19.91 9.83
CA GLY A 390 14.52 21.34 9.86
C GLY A 390 14.95 21.91 8.50
N PRO A 391 15.03 23.24 8.38
CA PRO A 391 15.38 23.94 7.14
C PRO A 391 16.76 23.57 6.57
N ASP A 392 17.74 23.24 7.41
CA ASP A 392 19.07 22.88 6.90
C ASP A 392 19.08 21.44 6.35
N SER A 393 18.32 20.54 6.96
CA SER A 393 18.08 19.18 6.46
C SER A 393 17.31 19.19 5.15
N ILE A 394 16.32 20.08 5.00
CA ILE A 394 15.60 20.24 3.73
C ILE A 394 16.60 20.61 2.61
N LYS A 395 17.48 21.60 2.84
CA LYS A 395 18.50 22.00 1.85
C LYS A 395 19.49 20.88 1.55
N ALA A 396 19.93 20.15 2.57
CA ALA A 396 20.83 19.02 2.41
C ALA A 396 20.20 17.90 1.56
N PHE A 397 18.93 17.58 1.82
CA PHE A 397 18.19 16.58 1.06
C PHE A 397 17.96 17.02 -0.39
N GLN A 398 17.63 18.30 -0.60
CA GLN A 398 17.54 18.90 -1.94
C GLN A 398 18.84 18.79 -2.72
N SER A 399 19.96 19.07 -2.07
CA SER A 399 21.29 18.93 -2.68
C SER A 399 21.63 17.46 -2.97
N ALA A 400 21.24 16.54 -2.10
CA ALA A 400 21.45 15.11 -2.31
C ALA A 400 20.64 14.53 -3.48
N LEU A 401 19.48 15.12 -3.75
CA LEU A 401 18.58 14.79 -4.86
C LEU A 401 18.97 15.44 -6.18
N ASP A 402 19.87 16.43 -6.18
CA ASP A 402 20.31 17.09 -7.40
C ASP A 402 20.95 16.09 -8.38
N GLY A 403 20.60 16.23 -9.65
CA GLY A 403 21.04 15.32 -10.72
C GLY A 403 20.44 13.91 -10.69
N ALA A 404 19.60 13.55 -9.71
CA ALA A 404 18.95 12.24 -9.65
C ALA A 404 18.15 11.95 -10.93
N LYS A 405 18.26 10.72 -11.44
CA LYS A 405 17.52 10.27 -12.64
C LYS A 405 16.32 9.41 -12.28
N THR A 406 16.35 8.76 -11.12
CA THR A 406 15.21 8.06 -10.53
C THR A 406 15.12 8.44 -9.06
N VAL A 407 13.91 8.75 -8.58
CA VAL A 407 13.64 8.97 -7.17
C VAL A 407 12.42 8.17 -6.76
N LEU A 408 12.57 7.36 -5.70
CA LEU A 408 11.45 6.66 -5.06
C LEU A 408 11.21 7.26 -3.69
N TRP A 409 10.00 7.77 -3.45
CA TRP A 409 9.63 8.34 -2.16
C TRP A 409 8.54 7.52 -1.47
N ASN A 410 8.82 7.06 -0.24
CA ASN A 410 7.90 6.30 0.58
C ASN A 410 7.93 6.72 2.06
N GLY A 411 6.94 7.50 2.47
CA GLY A 411 6.73 7.98 3.83
C GLY A 411 7.08 9.48 3.99
N PRO A 412 6.24 10.27 4.67
CA PRO A 412 6.45 11.70 4.87
C PRO A 412 7.67 12.00 5.76
N MET A 413 8.15 13.24 5.71
CA MET A 413 9.32 13.71 6.49
C MET A 413 8.93 14.16 7.90
N GLY A 414 7.64 14.41 8.13
CA GLY A 414 7.08 14.91 9.38
C GLY A 414 5.57 14.67 9.46
N VAL A 415 4.93 15.22 10.49
CA VAL A 415 3.48 15.13 10.75
C VAL A 415 2.74 16.16 9.87
N PHE A 416 2.70 15.90 8.56
CA PHE A 416 2.19 16.83 7.54
C PHE A 416 0.69 17.16 7.65
N GLU A 417 -0.02 16.43 8.51
CA GLU A 417 -1.39 16.73 8.90
C GLU A 417 -1.49 18.10 9.61
N TYR A 418 -0.45 18.46 10.39
CA TYR A 418 -0.35 19.74 11.08
C TYR A 418 0.52 20.71 10.29
N GLU A 419 0.01 21.92 10.03
CA GLU A 419 0.68 22.92 9.18
C GLU A 419 2.10 23.26 9.66
N ALA A 420 2.30 23.32 10.97
CA ALA A 420 3.59 23.60 11.59
C ALA A 420 4.68 22.54 11.29
N PHE A 421 4.28 21.31 10.95
CA PHE A 421 5.16 20.15 10.75
C PHE A 421 5.05 19.52 9.35
N ALA A 422 4.55 20.31 8.38
CA ALA A 422 4.38 19.89 7.00
C ALA A 422 5.48 20.40 6.06
N LYS A 423 6.32 21.35 6.51
CA LYS A 423 7.27 22.05 5.65
C LYS A 423 8.32 21.13 5.05
N GLY A 424 8.84 20.17 5.82
CA GLY A 424 9.79 19.19 5.32
C GLY A 424 9.19 18.30 4.25
N THR A 425 8.00 17.76 4.52
CA THR A 425 7.26 16.91 3.57
C THR A 425 6.96 17.64 2.27
N TYR A 426 6.46 18.88 2.34
CA TYR A 426 6.17 19.67 1.14
C TYR A 426 7.42 20.19 0.43
N GLY A 427 8.49 20.51 1.15
CA GLY A 427 9.78 20.86 0.56
C GLY A 427 10.32 19.73 -0.33
N ILE A 428 10.24 18.48 0.14
CA ILE A 428 10.58 17.32 -0.69
C ILE A 428 9.62 17.16 -1.86
N ALA A 429 8.30 17.25 -1.66
CA ALA A 429 7.33 17.12 -2.74
C ALA A 429 7.55 18.15 -3.88
N HIS A 430 7.85 19.40 -3.53
CA HIS A 430 8.20 20.44 -4.52
C HIS A 430 9.50 20.13 -5.25
N THR A 431 10.51 19.62 -4.54
CA THR A 431 11.78 19.21 -5.16
C THR A 431 11.56 18.11 -6.19
N LEU A 432 10.71 17.11 -5.88
CA LEU A 432 10.38 16.05 -6.82
C LEU A 432 9.66 16.57 -8.05
N LYS A 433 8.72 17.51 -7.90
CA LYS A 433 8.07 18.18 -9.03
C LYS A 433 9.09 18.79 -9.99
N ASP A 434 10.07 19.52 -9.45
CA ASP A 434 11.09 20.20 -10.26
C ASP A 434 12.04 19.19 -10.94
N LEU A 435 12.40 18.09 -10.25
CA LEU A 435 13.17 16.99 -10.84
C LEU A 435 12.41 16.28 -11.96
N THR A 436 11.11 16.04 -11.80
CA THR A 436 10.29 15.47 -12.89
C THR A 436 10.28 16.37 -14.10
N ALA A 437 10.14 17.69 -13.91
CA ALA A 437 10.20 18.67 -14.99
C ALA A 437 11.56 18.67 -15.71
N ALA A 438 12.64 18.37 -14.98
CA ALA A 438 13.98 18.18 -15.51
C ALA A 438 14.23 16.78 -16.14
N GLY A 439 13.22 15.91 -16.18
CA GLY A 439 13.27 14.59 -16.83
C GLY A 439 13.66 13.42 -15.92
N ALA A 440 13.71 13.61 -14.60
CA ALA A 440 13.86 12.51 -13.65
C ALA A 440 12.55 11.71 -13.55
N ILE A 441 12.68 10.41 -13.27
CA ILE A 441 11.54 9.55 -12.94
C ILE A 441 11.27 9.66 -11.45
N THR A 442 10.11 10.20 -11.06
CA THR A 442 9.70 10.33 -9.65
C THR A 442 8.52 9.40 -9.34
N ILE A 443 8.73 8.52 -8.38
CA ILE A 443 7.78 7.48 -7.99
C ILE A 443 7.36 7.72 -6.55
N ILE A 444 6.06 7.94 -6.35
CA ILE A 444 5.47 8.12 -5.02
C ILE A 444 4.80 6.82 -4.60
N GLY A 445 5.20 6.27 -3.46
CA GLY A 445 4.63 5.06 -2.89
C GLY A 445 4.21 5.26 -1.44
N GLY A 446 3.24 4.45 -0.99
CA GLY A 446 2.71 4.51 0.37
C GLY A 446 1.61 5.56 0.53
N GLY A 447 0.51 5.19 1.19
CA GLY A 447 -0.70 6.00 1.27
C GLY A 447 -0.47 7.43 1.79
N ASP A 448 0.39 7.58 2.81
CA ASP A 448 0.65 8.89 3.42
C ASP A 448 1.44 9.83 2.49
N SER A 449 2.41 9.32 1.73
CA SER A 449 3.14 10.12 0.74
C SER A 449 2.24 10.54 -0.42
N VAL A 450 1.36 9.64 -0.87
CA VAL A 450 0.34 9.97 -1.88
C VAL A 450 -0.57 11.07 -1.37
N ALA A 451 -1.12 10.92 -0.16
CA ALA A 451 -1.98 11.92 0.46
C ALA A 451 -1.27 13.27 0.65
N ALA A 452 0.02 13.28 1.01
CA ALA A 452 0.81 14.49 1.14
C ALA A 452 0.97 15.23 -0.20
N VAL A 453 1.28 14.50 -1.28
CA VAL A 453 1.43 15.07 -2.63
C VAL A 453 0.10 15.59 -3.18
N GLU A 454 -1.00 14.87 -2.95
CA GLU A 454 -2.36 15.29 -3.31
C GLU A 454 -2.76 16.57 -2.55
N LYS A 455 -2.57 16.60 -1.22
CA LYS A 455 -2.85 17.78 -0.38
C LYS A 455 -2.02 19.00 -0.81
N ALA A 456 -0.80 18.78 -1.33
CA ALA A 456 0.04 19.83 -1.89
C ALA A 456 -0.37 20.28 -3.31
N GLY A 457 -1.33 19.60 -3.95
CA GLY A 457 -1.74 19.88 -5.33
C GLY A 457 -0.65 19.55 -6.36
N LEU A 458 0.24 18.61 -6.03
CA LEU A 458 1.42 18.28 -6.83
C LEU A 458 1.32 16.94 -7.55
N ALA A 459 0.21 16.21 -7.38
CA ALA A 459 0.05 14.85 -7.88
C ALA A 459 0.25 14.73 -9.39
N GLN A 460 -0.32 15.66 -10.17
CA GLN A 460 -0.18 15.66 -11.62
C GLN A 460 1.25 15.88 -12.14
N TYR A 461 2.20 16.28 -11.29
CA TYR A 461 3.59 16.52 -11.68
C TYR A 461 4.53 15.35 -11.38
N MET A 462 4.05 14.31 -10.71
CA MET A 462 4.86 13.11 -10.42
C MET A 462 4.84 12.17 -11.62
N SER A 463 5.94 11.45 -11.89
CA SER A 463 5.94 10.48 -13.00
C SER A 463 4.98 9.32 -12.73
N HIS A 464 4.96 8.84 -11.49
CA HIS A 464 4.03 7.80 -11.05
C HIS A 464 3.62 7.96 -9.58
N ILE A 465 2.33 7.78 -9.33
CA ILE A 465 1.75 7.72 -7.99
C ILE A 465 1.13 6.34 -7.87
N SER A 466 1.71 5.52 -7.00
CA SER A 466 1.20 4.18 -6.78
C SER A 466 -0.09 4.21 -5.97
N THR A 467 -1.08 3.47 -6.46
CA THR A 467 -2.35 3.17 -5.76
C THR A 467 -2.26 1.88 -4.94
N GLY A 468 -1.09 1.22 -4.97
CA GLY A 468 -0.84 -0.12 -4.44
C GLY A 468 -0.76 -0.22 -2.92
N GLY A 469 -0.50 0.89 -2.22
CA GLY A 469 -0.34 0.90 -0.76
C GLY A 469 0.64 -0.18 -0.27
N GLY A 470 0.15 -1.17 0.48
CA GLY A 470 0.94 -2.30 0.95
C GLY A 470 1.51 -3.19 -0.16
N ALA A 471 0.84 -3.31 -1.30
CA ALA A 471 1.34 -4.10 -2.42
C ALA A 471 2.63 -3.52 -3.00
N SER A 472 2.74 -2.19 -3.08
CA SER A 472 4.00 -1.54 -3.48
C SER A 472 5.12 -1.82 -2.51
N LEU A 473 4.84 -1.79 -1.20
CA LEU A 473 5.85 -2.05 -0.18
C LEU A 473 6.37 -3.48 -0.32
N GLU A 474 5.47 -4.47 -0.39
CA GLU A 474 5.87 -5.87 -0.55
C GLU A 474 6.63 -6.12 -1.87
N LEU A 475 6.25 -5.46 -2.95
CA LEU A 475 6.98 -5.55 -4.22
C LEU A 475 8.38 -4.93 -4.10
N LEU A 476 8.51 -3.76 -3.46
CA LEU A 476 9.79 -3.10 -3.20
C LEU A 476 10.67 -3.92 -2.25
N GLU A 477 10.08 -4.71 -1.34
CA GLU A 477 10.77 -5.71 -0.52
C GLU A 477 11.25 -6.93 -1.32
N GLY A 478 10.94 -7.02 -2.62
CA GLY A 478 11.28 -8.14 -3.49
C GLY A 478 10.37 -9.36 -3.31
N LYS A 479 9.22 -9.21 -2.65
CA LYS A 479 8.26 -10.31 -2.48
C LYS A 479 7.50 -10.59 -3.77
N VAL A 480 7.18 -11.86 -3.97
CA VAL A 480 6.28 -12.30 -5.03
C VAL A 480 4.84 -12.00 -4.61
N LEU A 481 4.16 -11.13 -5.35
CA LEU A 481 2.75 -10.82 -5.10
C LEU A 481 1.86 -11.95 -5.67
N PRO A 482 1.03 -12.64 -4.87
CA PRO A 482 0.23 -13.77 -5.34
C PRO A 482 -0.67 -13.47 -6.55
N GLY A 483 -1.31 -12.31 -6.58
CA GLY A 483 -2.17 -11.88 -7.67
C GLY A 483 -1.41 -11.50 -8.95
N VAL A 484 -0.11 -11.20 -8.85
CA VAL A 484 0.78 -11.03 -10.01
C VAL A 484 1.32 -12.39 -10.46
N ALA A 485 1.69 -13.25 -9.51
CA ALA A 485 2.18 -14.60 -9.80
C ALA A 485 1.15 -15.45 -10.55
N ALA A 486 -0.14 -15.24 -10.29
CA ALA A 486 -1.27 -15.88 -10.96
C ALA A 486 -1.47 -15.46 -12.43
N LEU A 487 -0.73 -14.46 -12.91
CA LEU A 487 -0.79 -14.02 -14.31
C LEU A 487 0.14 -14.84 -15.20
N ASP A 488 -0.28 -15.04 -16.44
CA ASP A 488 0.47 -15.71 -17.49
C ASP A 488 1.78 -14.96 -17.79
N ASN A 489 2.81 -15.68 -18.23
CA ASN A 489 4.07 -15.10 -18.69
C ASN A 489 4.07 -14.95 -20.21
N VAL A 490 4.79 -13.94 -20.71
CA VAL A 490 5.18 -13.83 -22.12
C VAL A 490 6.68 -14.01 -22.23
N GLN A 491 7.10 -14.91 -23.12
CA GLN A 491 8.51 -15.06 -23.46
C GLN A 491 8.94 -13.87 -24.31
N VAL A 492 9.89 -13.09 -23.79
CA VAL A 492 10.54 -12.03 -24.57
C VAL A 492 11.79 -12.63 -25.21
N HIS A 493 11.76 -12.83 -26.51
CA HIS A 493 12.98 -13.12 -27.27
C HIS A 493 13.81 -11.83 -27.37
N ALA A 494 15.02 -11.88 -26.83
CA ALA A 494 15.97 -10.77 -26.84
C ALA A 494 16.49 -10.45 -28.25
#